data_AF-A0A5D4RMF3-F1
#
_entry.id   AF-A0A5D4RMF3-F1
#
_cell.length_a   1.000
_cell.length_b   1.000
_cell.length_c   1.000
_cell.angle_alpha   90.00
_cell.angle_beta   90.00
_cell.angle_gamma   90.00
#
_symmetry.space_group_name_H-M   'P 1'
#
loop_
_entity.id
_entity.type
_entity.pdbx_description
1 polymer ?
#
loop_
_entity_poly.entity_id
_entity_poly.type
_entity_poly.pdbx_seq_one_letter_code
_entity_poly.pdbx_strand_id
1 'polypeptide(L)'
;MYKLSLSSLLAVIILMLVGGQTASAYSLDRVSGNDRYQTSVAVSKKGWKSGAKTVILVNGKDLSEAAFAAPLAKHLDAPVLLTNPNALSSATRKEIQRLNPNTIILLGGKKNLSDKVIDKTIKAKVKRIGGKDSYETAALVAKELPASSKAVVASSGYLHDVLAAAPYAAKNNMPILLTKSDSLPAATKKALKGKKSTIVIGRTKAVSEKVKKQLPKPTRISGSDRYDTSAKIAKLMGTKKKSYVVTGKNMTDAVSASALAAKNGGVLLFVEKTYVSTPVKVVIDQNQLTQFTVIGGTNIIDNKVGSELKQPIEHLLVNKKVAVGKDYKAAKLVEPKVKFAFSYNDPKRLMDSRAVPNFEALMKAAWKDNVKLYAQSGYRSYDRQAELYNYYKRTYGEKYASRISAKPGTSEHQTGLAMDVTSPSVGYDLVEKFANTKEGKWVAKNAHKYGFIIRYPKGKENETGYAYEPWHLRYVGKDAAKEIYSKNITFEKYVK
;
A
#
# COMPACT_ATOMS: atom_id res chain seq x y z
N MET A 1 -10.05 53.35 -39.51
CA MET A 1 -9.18 53.49 -38.32
C MET A 1 -9.81 52.76 -37.14
N TYR A 2 -9.36 51.54 -36.83
CA TYR A 2 -9.44 50.97 -35.48
C TYR A 2 -8.15 50.20 -35.25
N LYS A 3 -7.18 50.84 -34.59
CA LYS A 3 -5.95 50.21 -34.10
C LYS A 3 -6.35 49.33 -32.92
N LEU A 4 -6.43 48.02 -33.13
CA LEU A 4 -6.43 47.08 -32.01
C LEU A 4 -5.03 47.11 -31.37
N SER A 5 -4.96 47.57 -30.11
CA SER A 5 -3.72 47.62 -29.35
C SER A 5 -3.23 46.22 -29.00
N LEU A 6 -1.93 45.99 -29.14
CA LEU A 6 -1.21 44.74 -28.81
C LEU A 6 -1.43 44.25 -27.36
N SER A 7 -1.94 45.11 -26.47
CA SER A 7 -2.28 44.81 -25.07
C SER A 7 -3.50 43.89 -24.90
N SER A 8 -4.38 43.76 -25.89
CA SER A 8 -5.58 42.89 -25.81
C SER A 8 -5.29 41.43 -26.16
N LEU A 9 -4.18 41.16 -26.86
CA LEU A 9 -3.80 39.80 -27.26
C LEU A 9 -3.02 39.06 -26.16
N LEU A 10 -2.37 39.79 -25.25
CA LEU A 10 -1.64 39.22 -24.12
C LEU A 10 -2.57 38.70 -23.01
N ALA A 11 -3.77 39.26 -22.87
CA ALA A 11 -4.75 38.84 -21.85
C ALA A 11 -5.44 37.51 -22.19
N VAL A 12 -5.44 37.09 -23.46
CA VAL A 12 -6.06 35.83 -23.91
C VAL A 12 -5.08 34.65 -23.87
N ILE A 13 -3.76 34.91 -23.91
CA ILE A 13 -2.73 33.86 -23.82
C ILE A 13 -2.35 33.52 -22.36
N ILE A 14 -2.61 34.42 -21.41
CA ILE A 14 -2.33 34.17 -19.97
C ILE A 14 -3.43 33.31 -19.30
N LEU A 15 -4.59 33.09 -19.95
CA LEU A 15 -5.68 32.25 -19.42
C LEU A 15 -5.62 30.76 -19.77
N MET A 16 -4.58 30.28 -20.48
CA MET A 16 -4.39 28.84 -20.79
C MET A 16 -3.25 28.17 -20.01
N LEU A 17 -2.71 28.83 -18.98
CA LEU A 17 -1.72 28.25 -18.05
C LEU A 17 -2.33 27.91 -16.68
N VAL A 18 -3.64 27.63 -16.62
CA VAL A 18 -4.16 26.78 -15.54
C VAL A 18 -3.62 25.39 -15.81
N GLY A 19 -2.47 25.09 -15.19
CA GLY A 19 -1.81 23.81 -15.29
C GLY A 19 -2.79 22.68 -15.01
N GLY A 20 -3.31 22.09 -16.08
CA GLY A 20 -3.74 20.71 -16.05
C GLY A 20 -2.51 19.92 -15.66
N GLN A 21 -2.39 19.57 -14.38
CA GLN A 21 -1.62 18.39 -14.01
C GLN A 21 -2.15 17.29 -14.92
N THR A 22 -1.38 16.91 -15.94
CA THR A 22 -1.63 15.68 -16.67
C THR A 22 -1.66 14.61 -15.59
N ALA A 23 -2.85 14.12 -15.25
CA ALA A 23 -3.01 13.03 -14.30
C ALA A 23 -2.00 11.97 -14.74
N SER A 24 -1.03 11.63 -13.88
CA SER A 24 -0.03 10.63 -14.22
C SER A 24 -0.77 9.40 -14.69
N ALA A 25 -0.68 9.09 -15.98
CA ALA A 25 -1.52 8.06 -16.58
C ALA A 25 -1.28 6.75 -15.83
N TYR A 26 -2.32 6.25 -15.16
CA TYR A 26 -2.24 4.99 -14.44
C TYR A 26 -2.02 3.88 -15.46
N SER A 27 -0.89 3.17 -15.38
CA SER A 27 -0.62 2.01 -16.23
C SER A 27 -0.87 0.73 -15.44
N LEU A 28 -1.69 -0.16 -15.98
CA LEU A 28 -1.95 -1.48 -15.42
C LEU A 28 -1.58 -2.53 -16.46
N ASP A 29 -0.71 -3.45 -16.07
CA ASP A 29 -0.32 -4.61 -16.86
C ASP A 29 -0.53 -5.89 -16.05
N ARG A 30 -0.67 -7.04 -16.72
CA ARG A 30 -0.75 -8.36 -16.08
C ARG A 30 0.24 -9.33 -16.71
N VAL A 31 0.97 -10.03 -15.87
CA VAL A 31 1.90 -11.10 -16.25
C VAL A 31 1.48 -12.38 -15.54
N SER A 32 1.11 -13.40 -16.30
CA SER A 32 0.65 -14.68 -15.77
C SER A 32 0.84 -15.82 -16.76
N GLY A 33 0.88 -17.04 -16.24
CA GLY A 33 0.68 -18.28 -16.99
C GLY A 33 -0.43 -19.13 -16.36
N ASN A 34 -0.66 -20.33 -16.89
CA ASN A 34 -1.71 -21.23 -16.38
C ASN A 34 -1.31 -21.86 -15.04
N ASP A 35 -0.02 -21.91 -14.74
CA ASP A 35 0.52 -22.37 -13.46
C ASP A 35 1.71 -21.50 -12.99
N ARG A 36 2.25 -21.83 -11.81
CA ARG A 36 3.39 -21.13 -11.20
C ARG A 36 4.66 -21.17 -12.05
N TYR A 37 4.87 -22.23 -12.83
CA TYR A 37 6.05 -22.37 -13.67
C TYR A 37 5.94 -21.44 -14.87
N GLN A 38 4.80 -21.46 -15.55
CA GLN A 38 4.52 -20.57 -16.68
C GLN A 38 4.44 -19.10 -16.25
N THR A 39 3.91 -18.78 -15.05
CA THR A 39 3.97 -17.41 -14.51
C THR A 39 5.41 -16.97 -14.31
N SER A 40 6.29 -17.83 -13.76
CA SER A 40 7.72 -17.49 -13.62
C SER A 40 8.42 -17.28 -14.98
N VAL A 41 8.03 -18.04 -16.00
CA VAL A 41 8.50 -17.84 -17.39
C VAL A 41 7.99 -16.52 -17.96
N ALA A 42 6.72 -16.16 -17.73
CA ALA A 42 6.17 -14.89 -18.20
C ALA A 42 6.88 -13.69 -17.53
N VAL A 43 7.18 -13.80 -16.23
CA VAL A 43 7.99 -12.81 -15.50
C VAL A 43 9.41 -12.71 -16.07
N SER A 44 10.03 -13.85 -16.40
CA SER A 44 11.33 -13.87 -17.06
C SER A 44 11.31 -13.15 -18.41
N LYS A 45 10.34 -13.45 -19.28
CA LYS A 45 10.17 -12.77 -20.58
C LYS A 45 9.95 -11.26 -20.43
N LYS A 46 9.26 -10.83 -19.36
CA LYS A 46 9.04 -9.40 -19.05
C LYS A 46 10.35 -8.68 -18.71
N GLY A 47 11.21 -9.30 -17.89
CA GLY A 47 12.43 -8.68 -17.36
C GLY A 47 13.70 -8.93 -18.18
N TRP A 48 13.79 -10.05 -18.89
CA TRP A 48 15.01 -10.55 -19.55
C TRP A 48 14.72 -10.92 -21.00
N LYS A 49 14.29 -9.92 -21.78
CA LYS A 49 13.87 -10.08 -23.18
C LYS A 49 14.99 -10.65 -24.06
N SER A 50 16.22 -10.13 -23.91
CA SER A 50 17.37 -10.47 -24.75
C SER A 50 18.21 -11.66 -24.23
N GLY A 51 17.69 -12.42 -23.26
CA GLY A 51 18.43 -13.49 -22.60
C GLY A 51 18.99 -13.09 -21.23
N ALA A 52 19.70 -14.02 -20.58
CA ALA A 52 20.35 -13.79 -19.29
C ALA A 52 21.60 -14.66 -19.15
N LYS A 53 22.72 -14.09 -18.70
CA LYS A 53 23.99 -14.83 -18.50
C LYS A 53 23.86 -15.91 -17.41
N THR A 54 23.00 -15.68 -16.43
CA THR A 54 22.73 -16.58 -15.31
C THR A 54 21.24 -16.77 -15.14
N VAL A 55 20.81 -17.99 -14.79
CA VAL A 55 19.44 -18.30 -14.35
C VAL A 55 19.49 -18.88 -12.95
N ILE A 56 18.60 -18.42 -12.06
CA ILE A 56 18.42 -19.01 -10.73
C ILE A 56 17.20 -19.92 -10.78
N LEU A 57 17.39 -21.21 -10.53
CA LEU A 57 16.33 -22.19 -10.38
C LEU A 57 16.02 -22.45 -8.91
N VAL A 58 14.73 -22.42 -8.59
CA VAL A 58 14.19 -22.68 -7.26
C VAL A 58 13.09 -23.73 -7.32
N ASN A 59 12.91 -24.47 -6.21
CA ASN A 59 11.78 -25.39 -6.08
C ASN A 59 10.45 -24.61 -6.03
N GLY A 60 9.57 -24.87 -6.99
CA GLY A 60 8.25 -24.24 -7.07
C GLY A 60 7.20 -24.84 -6.12
N LYS A 61 7.50 -25.97 -5.47
CA LYS A 61 6.61 -26.63 -4.50
C LYS A 61 6.90 -26.25 -3.05
N ASP A 62 8.16 -25.92 -2.74
CA ASP A 62 8.60 -25.48 -1.41
C ASP A 62 9.48 -24.23 -1.53
N LEU A 63 8.97 -23.11 -1.01
CA LEU A 63 9.56 -21.78 -1.15
C LEU A 63 10.50 -21.40 0.01
N SER A 64 10.72 -22.31 0.97
CA SER A 64 11.51 -22.06 2.18
C SER A 64 12.93 -21.57 1.89
N GLU A 65 13.50 -21.98 0.75
CA GLU A 65 14.84 -21.59 0.28
C GLU A 65 14.81 -20.62 -0.91
N ALA A 66 13.62 -20.21 -1.37
CA ALA A 66 13.43 -19.38 -2.56
C ALA A 66 13.09 -17.91 -2.23
N ALA A 67 12.46 -17.67 -1.07
CA ALA A 67 11.90 -16.36 -0.72
C ALA A 67 12.93 -15.22 -0.62
N PHE A 68 14.21 -15.55 -0.43
CA PHE A 68 15.32 -14.60 -0.33
C PHE A 68 16.20 -14.56 -1.59
N ALA A 69 15.71 -15.06 -2.73
CA ALA A 69 16.47 -15.08 -3.99
C ALA A 69 16.68 -13.68 -4.60
N ALA A 70 15.79 -12.71 -4.33
CA ALA A 70 15.78 -11.43 -5.06
C ALA A 70 17.08 -10.61 -4.96
N PRO A 71 17.77 -10.51 -3.81
CA PRO A 71 19.08 -9.87 -3.73
C PRO A 71 20.12 -10.50 -4.66
N LEU A 72 20.20 -11.84 -4.71
CA LEU A 72 21.11 -12.55 -5.59
C LEU A 72 20.72 -12.38 -7.06
N ALA A 73 19.43 -12.49 -7.36
CA ALA A 73 18.87 -12.26 -8.69
C ALA A 73 19.21 -10.86 -9.21
N LYS A 74 19.11 -9.83 -8.35
CA LYS A 74 19.50 -8.46 -8.70
C LYS A 74 21.01 -8.34 -8.91
N HIS A 75 21.81 -8.93 -8.02
CA HIS A 75 23.27 -8.87 -8.12
C HIS A 75 23.80 -9.47 -9.43
N LEU A 76 23.21 -10.59 -9.86
CA LEU A 76 23.62 -11.33 -11.05
C LEU A 76 22.86 -10.93 -12.33
N ASP A 77 21.93 -9.98 -12.24
CA ASP A 77 20.93 -9.68 -13.25
C ASP A 77 20.26 -10.94 -13.85
N ALA A 78 19.81 -11.85 -12.98
CA ALA A 78 19.32 -13.18 -13.34
C ALA A 78 17.80 -13.33 -13.07
N PRO A 79 17.02 -13.95 -13.98
CA PRO A 79 15.65 -14.35 -13.66
C PRO A 79 15.65 -15.47 -12.62
N VAL A 80 14.60 -15.49 -11.80
CA VAL A 80 14.29 -16.60 -10.90
C VAL A 80 13.16 -17.42 -11.53
N LEU A 81 13.49 -18.63 -11.96
CA LEU A 81 12.56 -19.58 -12.56
C LEU A 81 12.19 -20.68 -11.56
N LEU A 82 10.91 -21.06 -11.54
CA LEU A 82 10.41 -22.15 -10.71
C LEU A 82 10.55 -23.47 -11.46
N THR A 83 10.80 -24.56 -10.73
CA THR A 83 10.85 -25.92 -11.27
C THR A 83 10.25 -26.94 -10.30
N ASN A 84 9.89 -28.15 -10.76
CA ASN A 84 9.63 -29.25 -9.84
C ASN A 84 10.95 -29.65 -9.14
N PRO A 85 10.90 -30.23 -7.93
CA PRO A 85 12.11 -30.54 -7.15
C PRO A 85 13.04 -31.54 -7.84
N ASN A 86 12.53 -32.38 -8.76
CA ASN A 86 13.27 -33.49 -9.35
C ASN A 86 13.44 -33.40 -10.87
N ALA A 87 12.74 -32.47 -11.55
CA ALA A 87 12.78 -32.33 -13.01
C ALA A 87 12.32 -30.95 -13.44
N LEU A 88 12.88 -30.43 -14.54
CA LEU A 88 12.37 -29.22 -15.17
C LEU A 88 10.93 -29.42 -15.67
N SER A 89 10.07 -28.42 -15.44
CA SER A 89 8.82 -28.34 -16.21
C SER A 89 9.14 -28.07 -17.68
N SER A 90 8.25 -28.47 -18.60
CA SER A 90 8.42 -28.18 -20.03
C SER A 90 8.56 -26.67 -20.29
N ALA A 91 7.77 -25.86 -19.58
CA ALA A 91 7.84 -24.39 -19.67
C ALA A 91 9.20 -23.85 -19.20
N THR A 92 9.69 -24.30 -18.05
CA THR A 92 10.97 -23.86 -17.48
C THR A 92 12.13 -24.24 -18.38
N ARG A 93 12.12 -25.46 -18.93
CA ARG A 93 13.13 -25.92 -19.90
C ARG A 93 13.21 -25.01 -21.13
N LYS A 94 12.06 -24.75 -21.76
CA LYS A 94 11.99 -23.90 -22.95
C LYS A 94 12.47 -22.48 -22.64
N GLU A 95 12.17 -21.97 -21.46
CA GLU A 95 12.64 -20.64 -21.06
C GLU A 95 14.15 -20.60 -20.79
N ILE A 96 14.75 -21.65 -20.21
CA ILE A 96 16.22 -21.75 -20.10
C ILE A 96 16.86 -21.74 -21.49
N GLN A 97 16.31 -22.48 -22.45
CA GLN A 97 16.80 -22.50 -23.84
C GLN A 97 16.71 -21.10 -24.47
N ARG A 98 15.58 -20.39 -24.29
CA ARG A 98 15.41 -19.02 -24.79
C ARG A 98 16.39 -18.04 -24.15
N LEU A 99 16.64 -18.19 -22.85
CA LEU A 99 17.55 -17.32 -22.11
C LEU A 99 19.03 -17.57 -22.45
N ASN A 100 19.35 -18.78 -22.91
CA ASN A 100 20.68 -19.27 -23.26
C ASN A 100 21.78 -18.89 -22.23
N PRO A 101 21.64 -19.30 -20.95
CA PRO A 101 22.56 -18.90 -19.91
C PRO A 101 23.89 -19.64 -19.96
N ASN A 102 24.96 -18.95 -19.53
CA ASN A 102 26.26 -19.57 -19.29
C ASN A 102 26.26 -20.36 -17.97
N THR A 103 25.47 -19.92 -16.99
CA THR A 103 25.41 -20.52 -15.66
C THR A 103 23.98 -20.70 -15.17
N ILE A 104 23.69 -21.85 -14.57
CA ILE A 104 22.46 -22.10 -13.83
C ILE A 104 22.81 -22.30 -12.37
N ILE A 105 22.17 -21.50 -11.52
CA ILE A 105 22.26 -21.62 -10.07
C ILE A 105 21.08 -22.43 -9.58
N LEU A 106 21.33 -23.59 -8.97
CA LEU A 106 20.36 -24.32 -8.17
C LEU A 106 20.36 -23.71 -6.77
N LEU A 107 19.34 -22.90 -6.46
CA LEU A 107 19.17 -22.28 -5.15
C LEU A 107 18.28 -23.18 -4.28
N GLY A 108 18.92 -23.84 -3.32
CA GLY A 108 18.29 -24.80 -2.41
C GLY A 108 19.19 -26.00 -2.11
N GLY A 109 19.05 -26.60 -0.93
CA GLY A 109 19.73 -27.85 -0.58
C GLY A 109 19.27 -29.03 -1.46
N LYS A 110 20.05 -30.11 -1.54
CA LYS A 110 19.73 -31.27 -2.39
C LYS A 110 18.40 -31.95 -2.05
N LYS A 111 17.97 -31.88 -0.78
CA LYS A 111 16.67 -32.39 -0.31
C LYS A 111 15.50 -31.56 -0.84
N ASN A 112 15.69 -30.24 -0.97
CA ASN A 112 14.67 -29.33 -1.48
C ASN A 112 14.67 -29.28 -3.02
N LEU A 113 15.83 -29.34 -3.65
CA LEU A 113 16.00 -29.28 -5.10
C LEU A 113 17.08 -30.28 -5.54
N SER A 114 16.67 -31.40 -6.11
CA SER A 114 17.57 -32.50 -6.52
C SER A 114 18.52 -32.08 -7.64
N ASP A 115 19.73 -32.67 -7.67
CA ASP A 115 20.67 -32.49 -8.80
C ASP A 115 20.08 -33.04 -10.11
N LYS A 116 19.15 -34.01 -10.03
CA LYS A 116 18.45 -34.60 -11.18
C LYS A 116 17.55 -33.61 -11.93
N VAL A 117 17.30 -32.43 -11.36
CA VAL A 117 16.46 -31.40 -11.99
C VAL A 117 17.05 -30.93 -13.31
N ILE A 118 18.38 -30.81 -13.40
CA ILE A 118 19.07 -30.47 -14.63
C ILE A 118 19.25 -31.75 -15.43
N ASP A 119 18.75 -31.76 -16.66
CA ASP A 119 19.02 -32.88 -17.55
C ASP A 119 20.19 -32.61 -18.48
N LYS A 120 20.59 -33.67 -19.18
CA LYS A 120 21.77 -33.70 -20.04
C LYS A 120 21.71 -32.75 -21.24
N THR A 121 20.52 -32.21 -21.57
CA THR A 121 20.35 -31.29 -22.71
C THR A 121 20.80 -29.85 -22.39
N ILE A 122 20.96 -29.54 -21.10
CA ILE A 122 21.37 -28.23 -20.62
C ILE A 122 22.90 -28.12 -20.67
N LYS A 123 23.42 -27.25 -21.55
CA LYS A 123 24.87 -27.03 -21.74
C LYS A 123 25.49 -25.99 -20.78
N ALA A 124 24.69 -25.38 -19.91
CA ALA A 124 25.14 -24.35 -18.97
C ALA A 124 25.93 -24.93 -17.79
N LYS A 125 26.89 -24.18 -17.24
CA LYS A 125 27.58 -24.55 -16.00
C LYS A 125 26.59 -24.55 -14.84
N VAL A 126 26.47 -25.66 -14.13
CA VAL A 126 25.58 -25.76 -12.97
C VAL A 126 26.36 -25.45 -11.69
N LYS A 127 25.88 -24.48 -10.91
CA LYS A 127 26.37 -24.16 -9.55
C LYS A 127 25.24 -24.36 -8.56
N ARG A 128 25.52 -24.96 -7.40
CA ARG A 128 24.54 -25.04 -6.31
C ARG A 128 24.87 -24.01 -5.23
N ILE A 129 23.84 -23.33 -4.75
CA ILE A 129 23.87 -22.54 -3.52
C ILE A 129 22.78 -23.10 -2.62
N GLY A 130 23.16 -23.98 -1.69
CA GLY A 130 22.20 -24.72 -0.88
C GLY A 130 22.89 -25.40 0.29
N GLY A 131 22.41 -25.12 1.50
CA GLY A 131 22.83 -25.74 2.74
C GLY A 131 21.93 -26.90 3.15
N LYS A 132 22.03 -27.32 4.41
CA LYS A 132 21.18 -28.38 4.98
C LYS A 132 19.74 -27.94 5.23
N ASP A 133 19.53 -26.63 5.36
CA ASP A 133 18.25 -25.98 5.65
C ASP A 133 18.23 -24.54 5.11
N SER A 134 17.09 -23.87 5.22
CA SER A 134 16.91 -22.50 4.70
C SER A 134 17.76 -21.44 5.41
N TYR A 135 18.18 -21.66 6.65
CA TYR A 135 19.04 -20.72 7.37
C TYR A 135 20.46 -20.77 6.83
N GLU A 136 20.98 -21.96 6.58
CA GLU A 136 22.28 -22.14 5.96
C GLU A 136 22.28 -21.68 4.51
N THR A 137 21.23 -21.98 3.74
CA THR A 137 21.11 -21.49 2.34
C THR A 137 21.07 -19.97 2.27
N ALA A 138 20.32 -19.29 3.15
CA ALA A 138 20.33 -17.83 3.23
C ALA A 138 21.72 -17.27 3.59
N ALA A 139 22.45 -17.94 4.49
CA ALA A 139 23.83 -17.58 4.82
C ALA A 139 24.81 -17.80 3.65
N LEU A 140 24.60 -18.83 2.84
CA LEU A 140 25.40 -19.08 1.62
C LEU A 140 25.10 -18.03 0.55
N VAL A 141 23.83 -17.68 0.32
CA VAL A 141 23.44 -16.57 -0.57
C VAL A 141 24.10 -15.27 -0.11
N ALA A 142 24.16 -15.00 1.19
CA ALA A 142 24.78 -13.79 1.71
C ALA A 142 26.29 -13.66 1.40
N LYS A 143 26.99 -14.78 1.18
CA LYS A 143 28.42 -14.79 0.79
C LYS A 143 28.64 -14.47 -0.69
N GLU A 144 27.60 -14.67 -1.51
CA GLU A 144 27.63 -14.42 -2.95
C GLU A 144 27.27 -12.96 -3.29
N LEU A 145 26.85 -12.18 -2.30
CA LEU A 145 26.52 -10.77 -2.45
C LEU A 145 27.73 -9.89 -2.12
N PRO A 146 27.78 -8.65 -2.66
CA PRO A 146 28.75 -7.66 -2.24
C PRO A 146 28.75 -7.46 -0.72
N ALA A 147 29.92 -7.18 -0.16
CA ALA A 147 30.07 -6.94 1.26
C ALA A 147 29.15 -5.80 1.71
N SER A 148 28.35 -6.05 2.75
CA SER A 148 27.38 -5.11 3.30
C SER A 148 27.47 -5.06 4.80
N SER A 149 27.50 -3.86 5.37
CA SER A 149 27.47 -3.64 6.83
C SER A 149 26.07 -3.78 7.42
N LYS A 150 25.05 -4.03 6.59
CA LYS A 150 23.65 -4.17 6.99
C LYS A 150 23.10 -5.54 6.56
N ALA A 151 22.08 -6.03 7.24
CA ALA A 151 21.33 -7.22 6.83
C ALA A 151 19.84 -7.07 7.15
N VAL A 152 19.00 -7.72 6.34
CA VAL A 152 17.60 -7.96 6.70
C VAL A 152 17.53 -9.27 7.47
N VAL A 153 16.75 -9.32 8.55
CA VAL A 153 16.48 -10.53 9.33
C VAL A 153 14.98 -10.76 9.38
N ALA A 154 14.53 -11.92 8.92
CA ALA A 154 13.12 -12.28 8.87
C ALA A 154 12.92 -13.75 9.23
N SER A 155 11.70 -14.12 9.64
CA SER A 155 11.41 -15.48 10.09
C SER A 155 11.15 -16.42 8.92
N SER A 156 11.74 -17.61 8.94
CA SER A 156 11.47 -18.67 7.97
C SER A 156 10.01 -19.15 8.02
N GLY A 157 9.33 -19.02 9.17
CA GLY A 157 7.91 -19.33 9.33
C GLY A 157 6.95 -18.27 8.77
N TYR A 158 7.47 -17.13 8.34
CA TYR A 158 6.70 -15.99 7.84
C TYR A 158 7.25 -15.51 6.49
N LEU A 159 7.27 -16.40 5.51
CA LEU A 159 7.87 -16.15 4.19
C LEU A 159 7.30 -14.90 3.48
N HIS A 160 6.09 -14.43 3.84
CA HIS A 160 5.46 -13.24 3.25
C HIS A 160 6.22 -11.98 3.65
N ASP A 161 6.71 -11.93 4.89
CA ASP A 161 7.59 -10.86 5.37
C ASP A 161 8.94 -10.90 4.65
N VAL A 162 9.48 -12.10 4.39
CA VAL A 162 10.73 -12.30 3.62
C VAL A 162 10.57 -11.75 2.19
N LEU A 163 9.52 -12.16 1.49
CA LEU A 163 9.26 -11.76 0.10
C LEU A 163 8.95 -10.27 -0.04
N ALA A 164 8.15 -9.70 0.86
CA ALA A 164 7.86 -8.27 0.86
C ALA A 164 9.14 -7.44 1.01
N ALA A 165 10.08 -7.87 1.86
CA ALA A 165 11.35 -7.19 2.07
C ALA A 165 12.38 -7.41 0.96
N ALA A 166 12.20 -8.41 0.10
CA ALA A 166 13.25 -8.85 -0.82
C ALA A 166 13.67 -7.80 -1.86
N PRO A 167 12.77 -7.04 -2.51
CA PRO A 167 13.16 -5.95 -3.41
C PRO A 167 13.89 -4.81 -2.69
N TYR A 168 13.46 -4.49 -1.45
CA TYR A 168 14.13 -3.48 -0.63
C TYR A 168 15.54 -3.93 -0.23
N ALA A 169 15.70 -5.19 0.18
CA ALA A 169 17.01 -5.76 0.49
C ALA A 169 17.94 -5.73 -0.73
N ALA A 170 17.43 -6.12 -1.90
CA ALA A 170 18.17 -6.11 -3.15
C ALA A 170 18.62 -4.70 -3.57
N LYS A 171 17.74 -3.70 -3.48
CA LYS A 171 18.07 -2.29 -3.79
C LYS A 171 19.21 -1.76 -2.92
N ASN A 172 19.29 -2.22 -1.67
CA ASN A 172 20.26 -1.73 -0.67
C ASN A 172 21.47 -2.66 -0.50
N ASN A 173 21.67 -3.64 -1.40
CA ASN A 173 22.74 -4.65 -1.30
C ASN A 173 22.77 -5.33 0.09
N MET A 174 21.59 -5.58 0.67
CA MET A 174 21.47 -6.25 1.97
C MET A 174 21.19 -7.74 1.75
N PRO A 175 21.97 -8.66 2.36
CA PRO A 175 21.55 -10.05 2.45
C PRO A 175 20.28 -10.14 3.30
N ILE A 176 19.42 -11.09 2.97
CA ILE A 176 18.30 -11.51 3.82
C ILE A 176 18.73 -12.77 4.53
N LEU A 177 18.77 -12.71 5.86
CA LEU A 177 19.10 -13.83 6.73
C LEU A 177 17.84 -14.30 7.45
N LEU A 178 17.71 -15.62 7.62
CA LEU A 178 16.52 -16.21 8.21
C LEU A 178 16.72 -16.53 9.70
N THR A 179 15.65 -16.47 10.48
CA THR A 179 15.64 -16.88 11.89
C THR A 179 14.42 -17.74 12.19
N LYS A 180 14.46 -18.49 13.30
CA LYS A 180 13.24 -19.00 13.94
C LYS A 180 12.59 -17.86 14.72
N SER A 181 11.34 -18.04 15.15
CA SER A 181 10.61 -16.99 15.88
C SER A 181 11.22 -16.65 17.24
N ASP A 182 11.78 -17.63 17.94
CA ASP A 182 12.23 -17.53 19.33
C ASP A 182 13.72 -17.81 19.55
N SER A 183 14.43 -18.20 18.48
CA SER A 183 15.83 -18.62 18.52
C SER A 183 16.57 -18.21 17.24
N LEU A 184 17.84 -17.82 17.39
CA LEU A 184 18.70 -17.40 16.29
C LEU A 184 19.59 -18.58 15.85
N PRO A 185 19.40 -19.15 14.64
CA PRO A 185 20.19 -20.29 14.19
C PRO A 185 21.69 -19.99 14.08
N ALA A 186 22.52 -21.01 14.27
CA ALA A 186 23.99 -20.86 14.25
C ALA A 186 24.52 -20.31 12.91
N ALA A 187 23.95 -20.77 11.77
CA ALA A 187 24.31 -20.26 10.45
C ALA A 187 24.04 -18.76 10.31
N THR A 188 22.88 -18.31 10.81
CA THR A 188 22.48 -16.90 10.85
C THR A 188 23.40 -16.07 11.74
N LYS A 189 23.69 -16.56 12.96
CA LYS A 189 24.63 -15.91 13.88
C LYS A 189 26.02 -15.74 13.26
N LYS A 190 26.50 -16.75 12.52
CA LYS A 190 27.78 -16.68 11.78
C LYS A 190 27.72 -15.65 10.65
N ALA A 191 26.64 -15.62 9.86
CA ALA A 191 26.47 -14.66 8.76
C ALA A 191 26.28 -13.20 9.22
N LEU A 192 25.88 -12.99 10.47
CA LEU A 192 25.77 -11.67 11.10
C LEU A 192 27.12 -11.09 11.58
N LYS A 193 28.20 -11.89 11.65
CA LYS A 193 29.52 -11.38 12.02
C LYS A 193 29.95 -10.26 11.06
N GLY A 194 30.39 -9.14 11.60
CA GLY A 194 30.77 -7.94 10.83
C GLY A 194 29.61 -7.04 10.38
N LYS A 195 28.35 -7.41 10.62
CA LYS A 195 27.20 -6.52 10.36
C LYS A 195 27.06 -5.48 11.48
N LYS A 196 26.93 -4.21 11.11
CA LYS A 196 26.80 -3.06 12.02
C LYS A 196 25.36 -2.75 12.42
N SER A 197 24.39 -3.08 11.57
CA SER A 197 22.96 -2.88 11.85
C SER A 197 22.09 -3.90 11.12
N THR A 198 20.86 -4.10 11.62
CA THR A 198 19.88 -5.02 11.03
C THR A 198 18.52 -4.38 10.90
N ILE A 199 17.77 -4.83 9.89
CA ILE A 199 16.35 -4.54 9.75
C ILE A 199 15.59 -5.83 10.01
N VAL A 200 14.78 -5.84 11.07
CA VAL A 200 13.94 -6.98 11.43
C VAL A 200 12.58 -6.83 10.78
N ILE A 201 12.16 -7.82 9.98
CA ILE A 201 10.85 -7.79 9.31
C ILE A 201 9.90 -8.72 10.05
N GLY A 202 8.70 -8.22 10.31
CA GLY A 202 7.62 -8.98 10.93
C GLY A 202 7.39 -8.65 12.39
N ARG A 203 6.21 -9.03 12.87
CA ARG A 203 5.74 -8.79 14.25
C ARG A 203 6.58 -9.58 15.26
N THR A 204 6.38 -9.30 16.54
CA THR A 204 7.04 -10.04 17.65
C THR A 204 6.73 -11.54 17.65
N LYS A 205 5.57 -11.96 17.13
CA LYS A 205 5.26 -13.39 16.91
C LYS A 205 6.11 -14.04 15.82
N ALA A 206 6.52 -13.26 14.80
CA ALA A 206 7.37 -13.74 13.72
C ALA A 206 8.84 -13.72 14.13
N VAL A 207 9.31 -12.64 14.74
CA VAL A 207 10.66 -12.52 15.30
C VAL A 207 10.53 -11.91 16.69
N SER A 208 10.69 -12.72 17.73
CA SER A 208 10.55 -12.29 19.14
C SER A 208 11.52 -11.19 19.53
N GLU A 209 11.23 -10.48 20.62
CA GLU A 209 12.19 -9.52 21.19
C GLU A 209 13.45 -10.22 21.70
N LYS A 210 13.37 -11.50 22.12
CA LYS A 210 14.54 -12.33 22.46
C LYS A 210 15.50 -12.48 21.27
N VAL A 211 14.98 -12.78 20.08
CA VAL A 211 15.80 -12.86 18.87
C VAL A 211 16.33 -11.47 18.50
N LYS A 212 15.45 -10.45 18.48
CA LYS A 212 15.83 -9.08 18.12
C LYS A 212 16.98 -8.54 18.98
N LYS A 213 16.98 -8.77 20.29
CA LYS A 213 18.05 -8.33 21.21
C LYS A 213 19.43 -8.93 20.89
N GLN A 214 19.50 -10.05 20.15
CA GLN A 214 20.77 -10.67 19.74
C GLN A 214 21.32 -10.09 18.43
N LEU A 215 20.59 -9.19 17.77
CA LEU A 215 20.96 -8.64 16.46
C LEU A 215 21.70 -7.31 16.61
N PRO A 216 22.63 -6.96 15.71
CA PRO A 216 23.33 -5.69 15.77
C PRO A 216 22.38 -4.55 15.40
N LYS A 217 22.29 -3.53 16.26
CA LYS A 217 21.48 -2.29 16.12
C LYS A 217 20.17 -2.50 15.33
N PRO A 218 19.21 -3.28 15.86
CA PRO A 218 18.05 -3.73 15.09
C PRO A 218 16.94 -2.69 15.02
N THR A 219 16.48 -2.40 13.81
CA THR A 219 15.25 -1.62 13.57
C THR A 219 14.15 -2.56 13.08
N ARG A 220 12.99 -2.60 13.74
CA ARG A 220 11.88 -3.46 13.34
C ARG A 220 10.94 -2.72 12.38
N ILE A 221 10.54 -3.40 11.29
CA ILE A 221 9.44 -3.01 10.41
C ILE A 221 8.41 -4.13 10.44
N SER A 222 7.17 -3.80 10.80
CA SER A 222 6.09 -4.78 10.87
C SER A 222 4.73 -4.15 10.64
N GLY A 223 3.88 -4.85 9.90
CA GLY A 223 2.47 -4.53 9.80
C GLY A 223 1.57 -5.37 10.72
N SER A 224 0.30 -5.00 10.82
CA SER A 224 -0.75 -5.81 11.48
C SER A 224 -0.99 -7.14 10.77
N ASP A 225 -0.72 -7.19 9.47
CA ASP A 225 -0.77 -8.38 8.62
C ASP A 225 0.25 -8.25 7.48
N ARG A 226 0.22 -9.20 6.55
CA ARG A 226 1.12 -9.25 5.40
C ARG A 226 0.93 -8.10 4.41
N TYR A 227 -0.28 -7.56 4.32
CA TYR A 227 -0.60 -6.44 3.44
C TYR A 227 -0.02 -5.15 4.00
N ASP A 228 -0.24 -4.90 5.29
CA ASP A 228 0.37 -3.77 6.01
C ASP A 228 1.90 -3.87 6.03
N THR A 229 2.49 -5.07 6.23
CA THR A 229 3.95 -5.23 6.11
C THR A 229 4.43 -4.85 4.71
N SER A 230 3.76 -5.33 3.64
CA SER A 230 4.15 -4.98 2.26
C SER A 230 4.05 -3.48 2.00
N ALA A 231 3.01 -2.81 2.53
CA ALA A 231 2.84 -1.37 2.41
C ALA A 231 3.93 -0.59 3.15
N LYS A 232 4.29 -1.02 4.37
CA LYS A 232 5.37 -0.39 5.16
C LYS A 232 6.73 -0.54 4.48
N ILE A 233 7.01 -1.66 3.83
CA ILE A 233 8.23 -1.82 3.04
C ILE A 233 8.20 -0.96 1.78
N ALA A 234 7.09 -0.93 1.06
CA ALA A 234 6.93 -0.09 -0.12
C ALA A 234 7.14 1.39 0.22
N LYS A 235 6.67 1.85 1.39
CA LYS A 235 6.90 3.22 1.88
C LYS A 235 8.38 3.59 1.92
N LEU A 236 9.25 2.68 2.39
CA LEU A 236 10.70 2.89 2.45
C LEU A 236 11.39 2.94 1.08
N MET A 237 10.74 2.43 0.02
CA MET A 237 11.33 2.41 -1.32
C MET A 237 11.25 3.76 -2.04
N GLY A 238 10.39 4.67 -1.55
CA GLY A 238 10.21 6.03 -2.04
C GLY A 238 9.14 6.16 -3.14
N THR A 239 8.99 7.38 -3.66
CA THR A 239 7.91 7.76 -4.58
C THR A 239 8.12 7.27 -6.02
N LYS A 240 7.02 7.18 -6.78
CA LYS A 240 6.96 6.92 -8.24
C LYS A 240 7.68 5.65 -8.69
N LYS A 241 7.79 4.66 -7.81
CA LYS A 241 8.39 3.35 -8.15
C LYS A 241 7.38 2.47 -8.88
N LYS A 242 7.89 1.63 -9.79
CA LYS A 242 7.08 0.56 -10.40
C LYS A 242 6.60 -0.38 -9.32
N SER A 243 5.33 -0.77 -9.39
CA SER A 243 4.70 -1.63 -8.40
C SER A 243 4.37 -2.99 -9.01
N TYR A 244 4.81 -4.04 -8.35
CA TYR A 244 4.51 -5.43 -8.71
C TYR A 244 3.51 -5.96 -7.70
N VAL A 245 2.35 -6.39 -8.18
CA VAL A 245 1.20 -6.72 -7.33
C VAL A 245 1.01 -8.23 -7.36
N VAL A 246 1.03 -8.87 -6.19
CA VAL A 246 0.86 -10.32 -6.02
C VAL A 246 -0.19 -10.62 -4.96
N THR A 247 -0.77 -11.82 -4.99
CA THR A 247 -1.69 -12.24 -3.93
C THR A 247 -0.95 -12.41 -2.61
N GLY A 248 -1.55 -11.97 -1.50
CA GLY A 248 -1.03 -12.22 -0.16
C GLY A 248 -1.22 -13.66 0.31
N LYS A 249 -2.00 -14.49 -0.41
CA LYS A 249 -2.34 -15.85 0.01
C LYS A 249 -1.32 -16.88 -0.49
N ASN A 250 -1.24 -17.10 -1.79
CA ASN A 250 -0.29 -18.02 -2.41
C ASN A 250 0.95 -17.27 -2.90
N MET A 251 2.13 -17.66 -2.42
CA MET A 251 3.35 -16.88 -2.56
C MET A 251 4.29 -17.37 -3.67
N THR A 252 3.87 -18.36 -4.46
CA THR A 252 4.69 -18.91 -5.55
C THR A 252 5.08 -17.83 -6.56
N ASP A 253 4.11 -17.03 -6.98
CA ASP A 253 4.31 -16.01 -8.00
C ASP A 253 5.15 -14.84 -7.46
N ALA A 254 5.06 -14.60 -6.14
CA ALA A 254 5.83 -13.57 -5.45
C ALA A 254 7.34 -13.79 -5.50
N VAL A 255 7.82 -15.03 -5.61
CA VAL A 255 9.27 -15.31 -5.74
C VAL A 255 9.81 -14.70 -7.03
N SER A 256 9.25 -15.07 -8.19
CA SER A 256 9.68 -14.53 -9.48
C SER A 256 9.38 -13.03 -9.59
N ALA A 257 8.22 -12.58 -9.09
CA ALA A 257 7.86 -11.16 -9.06
C ALA A 257 8.85 -10.33 -8.24
N SER A 258 9.34 -10.85 -7.11
CA SER A 258 10.31 -10.14 -6.27
C SER A 258 11.65 -9.93 -6.99
N ALA A 259 12.08 -10.88 -7.82
CA ALA A 259 13.28 -10.74 -8.65
C ALA A 259 13.09 -9.67 -9.73
N LEU A 260 11.93 -9.64 -10.40
CA LEU A 260 11.59 -8.60 -11.38
C LEU A 260 11.48 -7.21 -10.72
N ALA A 261 10.85 -7.14 -9.54
CA ALA A 261 10.76 -5.92 -8.75
C ALA A 261 12.17 -5.41 -8.37
N ALA A 262 13.04 -6.31 -7.88
CA ALA A 262 14.42 -5.99 -7.56
C ALA A 262 15.22 -5.51 -8.78
N LYS A 263 15.09 -6.19 -9.94
CA LYS A 263 15.71 -5.77 -11.21
C LYS A 263 15.37 -4.31 -11.53
N ASN A 264 14.09 -3.97 -11.46
CA ASN A 264 13.56 -2.69 -11.87
C ASN A 264 13.54 -1.62 -10.77
N GLY A 265 14.10 -1.90 -9.58
CA GLY A 265 14.08 -0.98 -8.44
C GLY A 265 12.66 -0.65 -7.95
N GLY A 266 11.71 -1.56 -8.21
CA GLY A 266 10.29 -1.43 -7.88
C GLY A 266 9.93 -2.02 -6.52
N VAL A 267 8.66 -1.85 -6.15
CA VAL A 267 8.07 -2.35 -4.90
C VAL A 267 7.24 -3.61 -5.16
N LEU A 268 7.13 -4.47 -4.15
CA LEU A 268 6.23 -5.62 -4.17
C LEU A 268 5.07 -5.36 -3.20
N LEU A 269 3.84 -5.28 -3.72
CA LEU A 269 2.63 -5.05 -2.95
C LEU A 269 1.79 -6.33 -2.90
N PHE A 270 1.27 -6.65 -1.71
CA PHE A 270 0.37 -7.78 -1.55
C PHE A 270 -1.08 -7.31 -1.58
N VAL A 271 -1.94 -8.07 -2.25
CA VAL A 271 -3.37 -7.79 -2.35
C VAL A 271 -4.20 -9.03 -2.07
N GLU A 272 -5.47 -8.83 -1.74
CA GLU A 272 -6.46 -9.89 -1.68
C GLU A 272 -6.94 -10.25 -3.08
N LYS A 273 -7.67 -11.36 -3.21
CA LYS A 273 -8.17 -11.81 -4.52
C LYS A 273 -9.04 -10.73 -5.19
N THR A 274 -9.88 -10.03 -4.45
CA THR A 274 -10.91 -9.15 -5.01
C THR A 274 -10.80 -7.69 -4.57
N TYR A 275 -9.90 -7.34 -3.65
CA TYR A 275 -9.79 -5.97 -3.13
C TYR A 275 -8.36 -5.60 -2.75
N VAL A 276 -8.11 -4.30 -2.67
CA VAL A 276 -6.85 -3.73 -2.17
C VAL A 276 -7.08 -3.27 -0.74
N SER A 277 -6.28 -3.75 0.21
CA SER A 277 -6.44 -3.38 1.61
C SER A 277 -6.10 -1.91 1.85
N THR A 278 -6.70 -1.31 2.89
CA THR A 278 -6.47 0.09 3.25
C THR A 278 -4.98 0.46 3.36
N PRO A 279 -4.11 -0.30 4.07
CA PRO A 279 -2.68 0.01 4.12
C PRO A 279 -2.01 0.11 2.74
N VAL A 280 -2.45 -0.70 1.78
CA VAL A 280 -1.90 -0.71 0.42
C VAL A 280 -2.41 0.49 -0.38
N LYS A 281 -3.70 0.85 -0.27
CA LYS A 281 -4.23 2.09 -0.87
C LYS A 281 -3.51 3.33 -0.36
N VAL A 282 -3.21 3.35 0.95
CA VAL A 282 -2.49 4.46 1.59
C VAL A 282 -1.07 4.61 1.05
N VAL A 283 -0.31 3.52 0.90
CA VAL A 283 1.05 3.64 0.36
C VAL A 283 1.05 3.98 -1.14
N ILE A 284 0.03 3.55 -1.89
CA ILE A 284 -0.15 3.95 -3.29
C ILE A 284 -0.25 5.46 -3.39
N ASP A 285 -1.08 6.08 -2.55
CA ASP A 285 -1.24 7.53 -2.47
C ASP A 285 0.06 8.23 -2.01
N GLN A 286 0.59 7.84 -0.85
CA GLN A 286 1.77 8.49 -0.25
C GLN A 286 3.01 8.41 -1.15
N ASN A 287 3.20 7.29 -1.85
CA ASN A 287 4.33 7.11 -2.75
C ASN A 287 4.00 7.47 -4.21
N GLN A 288 2.81 7.97 -4.52
CA GLN A 288 2.40 8.32 -5.89
C GLN A 288 2.65 7.15 -6.87
N LEU A 289 2.22 5.96 -6.49
CA LEU A 289 2.40 4.75 -7.28
C LEU A 289 1.33 4.70 -8.38
N THR A 290 1.75 4.82 -9.64
CA THR A 290 0.83 4.89 -10.80
C THR A 290 1.07 3.80 -11.83
N GLN A 291 2.17 3.03 -11.68
CA GLN A 291 2.54 1.95 -12.59
C GLN A 291 2.46 0.59 -11.89
N PHE A 292 1.48 -0.22 -12.28
CA PHE A 292 1.19 -1.51 -11.68
C PHE A 292 1.39 -2.64 -12.68
N THR A 293 2.07 -3.70 -12.26
CA THR A 293 2.14 -4.98 -12.95
C THR A 293 1.61 -6.06 -12.01
N VAL A 294 0.42 -6.58 -12.30
CA VAL A 294 -0.18 -7.69 -11.56
C VAL A 294 0.49 -8.99 -12.00
N ILE A 295 1.06 -9.74 -11.06
CA ILE A 295 1.71 -11.02 -11.32
C ILE A 295 0.81 -12.13 -10.78
N GLY A 296 0.29 -12.96 -11.68
CA GLY A 296 -0.65 -14.03 -11.37
C GLY A 296 -1.95 -13.96 -12.17
N GLY A 297 -2.57 -15.12 -12.38
CA GLY A 297 -3.83 -15.24 -13.14
C GLY A 297 -5.05 -14.67 -12.40
N THR A 298 -6.16 -14.51 -13.13
CA THR A 298 -7.42 -13.96 -12.60
C THR A 298 -8.04 -14.82 -11.49
N ASN A 299 -7.76 -16.12 -11.48
CA ASN A 299 -8.22 -17.05 -10.44
C ASN A 299 -7.72 -16.70 -9.03
N ILE A 300 -6.56 -16.06 -8.93
CA ILE A 300 -5.93 -15.68 -7.65
C ILE A 300 -5.94 -14.16 -7.39
N ILE A 301 -6.00 -13.34 -8.45
CA ILE A 301 -6.13 -11.88 -8.38
C ILE A 301 -7.12 -11.45 -9.47
N ASP A 302 -8.35 -11.19 -9.05
CA ASP A 302 -9.46 -10.75 -9.91
C ASP A 302 -9.16 -9.43 -10.61
N ASN A 303 -9.79 -9.18 -11.75
CA ASN A 303 -9.61 -7.91 -12.49
C ASN A 303 -10.13 -6.70 -11.71
N LYS A 304 -11.05 -6.87 -10.76
CA LYS A 304 -11.52 -5.83 -9.84
C LYS A 304 -10.39 -5.17 -9.05
N VAL A 305 -9.33 -5.92 -8.73
CA VAL A 305 -8.13 -5.37 -8.08
C VAL A 305 -7.49 -4.27 -8.95
N GLY A 306 -7.54 -4.39 -10.27
CA GLY A 306 -7.04 -3.37 -11.19
C GLY A 306 -7.76 -2.02 -11.02
N SER A 307 -9.07 -2.03 -10.79
CA SER A 307 -9.85 -0.83 -10.51
C SER A 307 -9.55 -0.26 -9.12
N GLU A 308 -9.42 -1.14 -8.12
CA GLU A 308 -9.08 -0.78 -6.74
C GLU A 308 -7.69 -0.12 -6.62
N LEU A 309 -6.70 -0.56 -7.41
CA LEU A 309 -5.36 0.04 -7.46
C LEU A 309 -5.35 1.47 -8.03
N LYS A 310 -6.34 1.78 -8.89
CA LYS A 310 -6.52 3.10 -9.51
C LYS A 310 -7.42 4.02 -8.70
N GLN A 311 -8.07 3.48 -7.67
CA GLN A 311 -9.03 4.23 -6.87
C GLN A 311 -8.31 5.37 -6.12
N PRO A 312 -8.79 6.61 -6.24
CA PRO A 312 -8.21 7.75 -5.53
C PRO A 312 -8.45 7.61 -4.02
N ILE A 313 -7.55 8.16 -3.20
CA ILE A 313 -7.65 8.03 -1.73
C ILE A 313 -8.88 8.76 -1.17
N GLU A 314 -9.43 9.72 -1.92
CA GLU A 314 -10.70 10.38 -1.66
C GLU A 314 -11.83 9.35 -1.47
N HIS A 315 -11.76 8.25 -2.21
CA HIS A 315 -12.73 7.16 -2.17
C HIS A 315 -12.40 6.10 -1.10
N LEU A 316 -11.43 6.37 -0.21
CA LEU A 316 -11.08 5.46 0.88
C LEU A 316 -12.23 5.40 1.90
N LEU A 317 -12.89 4.25 1.97
CA LEU A 317 -13.92 3.97 2.96
C LEU A 317 -13.31 3.77 4.35
N VAL A 318 -13.74 4.58 5.30
CA VAL A 318 -13.42 4.44 6.73
C VAL A 318 -14.72 4.38 7.51
N ASN A 319 -14.90 3.35 8.32
CA ASN A 319 -16.11 3.15 9.13
C ASN A 319 -15.82 2.19 10.28
N LYS A 320 -16.84 1.83 11.06
CA LYS A 320 -16.74 0.90 12.21
C LYS A 320 -16.07 -0.45 11.89
N LYS A 321 -16.02 -0.87 10.62
CA LYS A 321 -15.43 -2.14 10.15
C LYS A 321 -14.08 -1.95 9.44
N VAL A 322 -13.78 -0.76 8.92
CA VAL A 322 -12.58 -0.48 8.10
C VAL A 322 -11.79 0.68 8.73
N ALA A 323 -10.58 0.39 9.20
CA ALA A 323 -9.70 1.36 9.85
C ALA A 323 -8.49 1.77 8.98
N VAL A 324 -8.03 3.02 9.10
CA VAL A 324 -6.81 3.52 8.42
C VAL A 324 -5.50 3.19 9.15
N GLY A 325 -5.57 2.59 10.34
CA GLY A 325 -4.40 2.21 11.13
C GLY A 325 -3.73 3.40 11.83
N LYS A 326 -2.93 3.11 12.85
CA LYS A 326 -2.31 4.15 13.71
C LYS A 326 -1.29 5.02 12.98
N ASP A 327 -0.61 4.45 11.99
CA ASP A 327 0.50 5.09 11.29
C ASP A 327 0.02 5.92 10.08
N TYR A 328 -1.29 5.92 9.78
CA TYR A 328 -1.85 6.73 8.71
C TYR A 328 -1.84 8.21 9.08
N LYS A 329 -1.34 8.99 8.14
CA LYS A 329 -1.46 10.45 8.09
C LYS A 329 -1.78 10.84 6.65
N ALA A 330 -2.68 11.80 6.49
CA ALA A 330 -2.92 12.44 5.20
C ALA A 330 -1.60 12.97 4.63
N ALA A 331 -1.47 12.96 3.29
CA ALA A 331 -0.21 13.32 2.63
C ALA A 331 0.24 14.75 2.98
N LYS A 332 -0.72 15.68 3.05
CA LYS A 332 -0.48 17.06 3.47
C LYS A 332 -1.75 17.61 4.11
N LEU A 333 -1.63 18.04 5.36
CA LEU A 333 -2.69 18.70 6.12
C LEU A 333 -2.50 20.22 6.05
N VAL A 334 -3.56 20.96 5.76
CA VAL A 334 -3.58 22.42 5.63
C VAL A 334 -4.85 22.97 6.28
N GLU A 335 -4.73 24.13 6.93
CA GLU A 335 -5.88 24.88 7.43
C GLU A 335 -6.58 25.63 6.28
N PRO A 336 -7.88 25.40 6.02
CA PRO A 336 -8.64 26.17 5.04
C PRO A 336 -8.91 27.59 5.54
N LYS A 337 -8.91 28.57 4.63
CA LYS A 337 -9.18 29.99 4.90
C LYS A 337 -10.68 30.26 5.02
N VAL A 338 -11.28 29.78 6.09
CA VAL A 338 -12.71 29.91 6.38
C VAL A 338 -12.95 30.35 7.82
N LYS A 339 -14.20 30.73 8.16
CA LYS A 339 -14.56 31.01 9.55
C LYS A 339 -14.76 29.72 10.33
N PHE A 340 -14.13 29.64 11.50
CA PHE A 340 -14.31 28.54 12.46
C PHE A 340 -15.21 28.99 13.61
N ALA A 341 -15.93 28.04 14.21
CA ALA A 341 -16.75 28.28 15.41
C ALA A 341 -15.91 28.59 16.68
N PHE A 342 -14.59 28.57 16.56
CA PHE A 342 -13.62 28.83 17.62
C PHE A 342 -12.35 29.50 17.07
N SER A 343 -11.61 30.18 17.94
CA SER A 343 -10.40 30.95 17.59
C SER A 343 -9.08 30.29 17.99
N TYR A 344 -9.09 29.29 18.88
CA TYR A 344 -7.88 28.63 19.34
C TYR A 344 -7.28 27.69 18.27
N ASN A 345 -5.97 27.48 18.32
CA ASN A 345 -5.26 26.56 17.42
C ASN A 345 -5.49 25.11 17.84
N ASP A 346 -5.98 24.28 16.93
CA ASP A 346 -6.30 22.86 17.18
C ASP A 346 -6.19 22.07 15.86
N PRO A 347 -5.70 20.82 15.86
CA PRO A 347 -5.72 19.94 14.68
C PRO A 347 -7.09 19.81 13.99
N LYS A 348 -8.20 20.05 14.69
CA LYS A 348 -9.55 20.20 14.13
C LYS A 348 -9.65 21.25 13.02
N ARG A 349 -8.72 22.19 12.94
CA ARG A 349 -8.68 23.20 11.87
C ARG A 349 -8.11 22.65 10.56
N LEU A 350 -7.47 21.49 10.59
CA LEU A 350 -6.74 20.96 9.43
C LEU A 350 -7.62 20.05 8.57
N MET A 351 -7.37 20.07 7.26
CA MET A 351 -7.92 19.14 6.26
C MET A 351 -6.82 18.66 5.33
N ASP A 352 -7.05 17.55 4.62
CA ASP A 352 -6.20 17.14 3.51
C ASP A 352 -6.21 18.25 2.45
N SER A 353 -5.02 18.66 2.02
CA SER A 353 -4.83 19.76 1.06
C SER A 353 -5.62 19.62 -0.24
N ARG A 354 -6.01 18.40 -0.63
CA ARG A 354 -6.85 18.14 -1.81
C ARG A 354 -8.30 18.56 -1.64
N ALA A 355 -8.80 18.52 -0.40
CA ALA A 355 -10.15 18.93 -0.06
C ALA A 355 -10.26 20.45 0.17
N VAL A 356 -9.17 21.11 0.59
CA VAL A 356 -9.18 22.52 1.03
C VAL A 356 -9.76 23.49 -0.01
N PRO A 357 -9.31 23.52 -1.28
CA PRO A 357 -9.84 24.49 -2.26
C PRO A 357 -11.35 24.33 -2.51
N ASN A 358 -11.81 23.07 -2.48
CA ASN A 358 -13.21 22.74 -2.66
C ASN A 358 -14.05 23.13 -1.43
N PHE A 359 -13.51 22.94 -0.23
CA PHE A 359 -14.16 23.33 1.00
C PHE A 359 -14.27 24.86 1.13
N GLU A 360 -13.20 25.59 0.81
CA GLU A 360 -13.20 27.05 0.76
C GLU A 360 -14.25 27.58 -0.23
N ALA A 361 -14.37 26.95 -1.40
CA ALA A 361 -15.39 27.31 -2.39
C ALA A 361 -16.82 27.05 -1.89
N LEU A 362 -17.06 25.91 -1.22
CA LEU A 362 -18.35 25.59 -0.59
C LEU A 362 -18.73 26.68 0.43
N MET A 363 -17.80 27.00 1.34
CA MET A 363 -18.02 27.98 2.40
C MET A 363 -18.23 29.38 1.80
N LYS A 364 -17.43 29.79 0.83
CA LYS A 364 -17.59 31.08 0.13
C LYS A 364 -18.96 31.20 -0.55
N ALA A 365 -19.43 30.14 -1.19
CA ALA A 365 -20.74 30.14 -1.84
C ALA A 365 -21.89 30.24 -0.84
N ALA A 366 -21.81 29.54 0.30
CA ALA A 366 -22.81 29.67 1.37
C ALA A 366 -22.90 31.13 1.86
N TRP A 367 -21.75 31.76 2.11
CA TRP A 367 -21.70 33.15 2.56
C TRP A 367 -22.25 34.13 1.52
N LYS A 368 -22.01 33.87 0.22
CA LYS A 368 -22.60 34.66 -0.87
C LYS A 368 -24.13 34.57 -0.89
N ASP A 369 -24.67 33.41 -0.53
CA ASP A 369 -26.12 33.16 -0.45
C ASP A 369 -26.72 33.60 0.92
N ASN A 370 -25.99 34.39 1.72
CA ASN A 370 -26.38 34.81 3.07
C ASN A 370 -26.65 33.64 4.04
N VAL A 371 -25.90 32.57 3.88
CA VAL A 371 -25.91 31.35 4.71
C VAL A 371 -24.61 31.32 5.53
N LYS A 372 -24.72 31.57 6.84
CA LYS A 372 -23.57 31.74 7.74
C LYS A 372 -23.08 30.39 8.27
N LEU A 373 -22.29 29.69 7.46
CA LEU A 373 -21.62 28.45 7.84
C LEU A 373 -20.27 28.68 8.51
N TYR A 374 -19.95 27.85 9.50
CA TYR A 374 -18.69 27.82 10.23
C TYR A 374 -18.12 26.40 10.25
N ALA A 375 -16.80 26.27 10.12
CA ALA A 375 -16.10 25.00 10.31
C ALA A 375 -15.93 24.69 11.81
N GLN A 376 -16.03 23.41 12.19
CA GLN A 376 -15.98 23.00 13.60
C GLN A 376 -15.03 21.84 13.90
N SER A 377 -14.92 20.83 13.03
CA SER A 377 -14.05 19.66 13.31
C SER A 377 -13.62 18.95 12.02
N GLY A 378 -12.36 19.19 11.63
CA GLY A 378 -11.68 18.59 10.49
C GLY A 378 -10.86 17.36 10.88
N TYR A 379 -9.54 17.49 10.99
CA TYR A 379 -8.64 16.37 11.24
C TYR A 379 -8.60 15.92 12.70
N ARG A 380 -8.57 14.59 12.91
CA ARG A 380 -8.40 13.96 14.22
C ARG A 380 -7.43 12.78 14.14
N SER A 381 -6.27 12.89 14.79
CA SER A 381 -5.26 11.83 14.80
C SER A 381 -5.77 10.53 15.42
N TYR A 382 -5.09 9.42 15.13
CA TYR A 382 -5.35 8.14 15.79
C TYR A 382 -5.23 8.24 17.31
N ASP A 383 -4.15 8.88 17.80
CA ASP A 383 -3.89 9.03 19.23
C ASP A 383 -5.01 9.81 19.92
N ARG A 384 -5.51 10.88 19.28
CA ARG A 384 -6.64 11.64 19.81
C ARG A 384 -7.92 10.82 19.87
N GLN A 385 -8.17 9.97 18.87
CA GLN A 385 -9.30 9.02 18.92
C GLN A 385 -9.13 8.03 20.08
N ALA A 386 -7.90 7.55 20.33
CA ALA A 386 -7.60 6.64 21.43
C ALA A 386 -7.83 7.28 22.79
N GLU A 387 -7.40 8.53 22.98
CA GLU A 387 -7.70 9.30 24.19
C GLU A 387 -9.20 9.41 24.45
N LEU A 388 -9.96 9.83 23.44
CA LEU A 388 -11.42 9.99 23.53
C LEU A 388 -12.12 8.67 23.83
N TYR A 389 -11.79 7.61 23.09
CA TYR A 389 -12.38 6.29 23.30
C TYR A 389 -12.07 5.74 24.69
N ASN A 390 -10.83 5.88 25.15
CA ASN A 390 -10.43 5.42 26.49
C ASN A 390 -11.08 6.23 27.61
N TYR A 391 -11.28 7.54 27.41
CA TYR A 391 -12.06 8.36 28.33
C TYR A 391 -13.49 7.83 28.48
N TYR A 392 -14.24 7.67 27.38
CA TYR A 392 -15.61 7.15 27.45
C TYR A 392 -15.68 5.72 28.00
N LYS A 393 -14.70 4.88 27.67
CA LYS A 393 -14.62 3.51 28.19
C LYS A 393 -14.43 3.51 29.71
N ARG A 394 -13.59 4.39 30.26
CA ARG A 394 -13.41 4.52 31.71
C ARG A 394 -14.65 5.09 32.40
N THR A 395 -15.30 6.08 31.80
CA THR A 395 -16.43 6.78 32.42
C THR A 395 -17.75 6.01 32.34
N TYR A 396 -18.02 5.33 31.21
CA TYR A 396 -19.34 4.74 30.93
C TYR A 396 -19.29 3.26 30.50
N GLY A 397 -18.11 2.65 30.48
CA GLY A 397 -17.91 1.29 30.03
C GLY A 397 -17.79 1.12 28.50
N GLU A 398 -17.26 -0.03 28.07
CA GLU A 398 -16.90 -0.28 26.68
C GLU A 398 -18.10 -0.35 25.72
N LYS A 399 -19.22 -0.94 26.18
CA LYS A 399 -20.44 -1.05 25.37
C LYS A 399 -21.00 0.33 25.01
N TYR A 400 -21.01 1.25 25.97
CA TYR A 400 -21.44 2.63 25.74
C TYR A 400 -20.44 3.39 24.87
N ALA A 401 -19.13 3.29 25.18
CA ALA A 401 -18.08 3.95 24.40
C ALA A 401 -18.11 3.55 22.92
N SER A 402 -18.28 2.26 22.60
CA SER A 402 -18.39 1.76 21.22
C SER A 402 -19.63 2.25 20.47
N ARG A 403 -20.66 2.73 21.18
CA ARG A 403 -21.89 3.27 20.58
C ARG A 403 -21.70 4.72 20.16
N ILE A 404 -21.05 5.53 21.01
CA ILE A 404 -20.97 6.99 20.85
C ILE A 404 -19.62 7.50 20.32
N SER A 405 -18.56 6.68 20.37
CA SER A 405 -17.22 7.07 19.94
C SER A 405 -16.64 6.02 18.98
N ALA A 406 -16.09 6.50 17.87
CA ALA A 406 -15.39 5.63 16.93
C ALA A 406 -14.17 5.01 17.62
N LYS A 407 -13.94 3.70 17.39
CA LYS A 407 -12.69 3.07 17.80
C LYS A 407 -11.53 3.77 17.09
N PRO A 408 -10.34 3.83 17.70
CA PRO A 408 -9.19 4.46 17.06
C PRO A 408 -8.91 3.88 15.67
N GLY A 409 -8.80 4.75 14.67
CA GLY A 409 -8.61 4.35 13.28
C GLY A 409 -9.89 4.23 12.46
N THR A 410 -11.08 4.24 13.09
CA THR A 410 -12.37 4.09 12.39
C THR A 410 -13.12 5.41 12.22
N SER A 411 -12.49 6.56 12.50
CA SER A 411 -13.07 7.87 12.24
C SER A 411 -12.58 8.44 10.90
N GLU A 412 -13.51 8.90 10.06
CA GLU A 412 -13.16 9.56 8.79
C GLU A 412 -12.34 10.84 8.99
N HIS A 413 -12.45 11.51 10.15
CA HIS A 413 -11.60 12.66 10.50
C HIS A 413 -10.10 12.34 10.44
N GLN A 414 -9.69 11.09 10.63
CA GLN A 414 -8.28 10.72 10.48
C GLN A 414 -7.80 10.88 9.04
N THR A 415 -8.69 10.74 8.06
CA THR A 415 -8.32 10.87 6.63
C THR A 415 -7.93 12.29 6.26
N GLY A 416 -8.38 13.30 7.03
CA GLY A 416 -8.31 14.71 6.66
C GLY A 416 -9.36 15.13 5.61
N LEU A 417 -10.16 14.20 5.10
CA LEU A 417 -11.17 14.46 4.06
C LEU A 417 -12.54 14.81 4.63
N ALA A 418 -12.72 14.77 5.95
CA ALA A 418 -13.95 15.13 6.64
C ALA A 418 -13.85 16.52 7.27
N MET A 419 -14.98 17.24 7.32
CA MET A 419 -15.15 18.47 8.08
C MET A 419 -16.59 18.57 8.58
N ASP A 420 -16.74 18.72 9.89
CA ASP A 420 -18.02 19.08 10.51
C ASP A 420 -18.25 20.59 10.35
N VAL A 421 -19.45 20.97 9.92
CA VAL A 421 -19.89 22.37 9.80
C VAL A 421 -21.04 22.70 10.73
N THR A 422 -21.13 23.95 11.19
CA THR A 422 -22.20 24.43 12.06
C THR A 422 -22.63 25.85 11.70
N SER A 423 -23.54 26.42 12.48
CA SER A 423 -24.05 27.77 12.29
C SER A 423 -24.52 28.44 13.59
N PRO A 424 -24.66 29.77 13.61
CA PRO A 424 -25.27 30.49 14.73
C PRO A 424 -26.70 30.04 15.04
N SER A 425 -27.45 29.58 14.02
CA SER A 425 -28.84 29.11 14.14
C SER A 425 -29.02 27.90 15.08
N VAL A 426 -27.93 27.18 15.37
CA VAL A 426 -27.88 26.06 16.33
C VAL A 426 -26.86 26.30 17.44
N GLY A 427 -26.52 27.55 17.73
CA GLY A 427 -25.56 27.86 18.80
C GLY A 427 -24.15 27.31 18.57
N TYR A 428 -23.78 27.03 17.32
CA TYR A 428 -22.53 26.36 16.95
C TYR A 428 -22.42 24.89 17.40
N ASP A 429 -23.55 24.24 17.72
CA ASP A 429 -23.58 22.82 18.08
C ASP A 429 -23.62 21.90 16.85
N LEU A 430 -23.19 20.65 17.04
CA LEU A 430 -23.31 19.56 16.06
C LEU A 430 -24.54 18.70 16.41
N VAL A 431 -25.72 19.17 15.98
CA VAL A 431 -27.03 18.59 16.35
C VAL A 431 -27.93 18.38 15.14
N GLU A 432 -28.83 17.39 15.20
CA GLU A 432 -29.71 17.05 14.07
C GLU A 432 -30.63 18.22 13.67
N LYS A 433 -30.97 19.11 14.63
CA LYS A 433 -31.72 20.35 14.39
C LYS A 433 -31.08 21.23 13.31
N PHE A 434 -29.77 21.11 13.08
CA PHE A 434 -29.08 21.80 12.00
C PHE A 434 -29.73 21.54 10.63
N ALA A 435 -30.21 20.32 10.37
CA ALA A 435 -30.89 19.98 9.10
C ALA A 435 -32.14 20.84 8.82
N ASN A 436 -32.80 21.37 9.85
CA ASN A 436 -34.03 22.13 9.72
C ASN A 436 -33.78 23.64 9.50
N THR A 437 -32.55 24.10 9.73
CA THR A 437 -32.13 25.50 9.52
C THR A 437 -31.95 25.82 8.04
N LYS A 438 -31.88 27.11 7.69
CA LYS A 438 -31.52 27.52 6.33
C LYS A 438 -30.13 27.03 5.94
N GLU A 439 -29.20 26.98 6.91
CA GLU A 439 -27.84 26.49 6.73
C GLU A 439 -27.77 25.01 6.38
N GLY A 440 -28.41 24.15 7.17
CA GLY A 440 -28.45 22.71 6.90
C GLY A 440 -29.15 22.37 5.58
N LYS A 441 -30.26 23.05 5.26
CA LYS A 441 -30.96 22.88 3.97
C LYS A 441 -30.09 23.30 2.80
N TRP A 442 -29.34 24.41 2.94
CA TRP A 442 -28.41 24.85 1.91
C TRP A 442 -27.28 23.84 1.69
N VAL A 443 -26.70 23.31 2.77
CA VAL A 443 -25.66 22.27 2.71
C VAL A 443 -26.17 21.03 2.00
N ALA A 444 -27.33 20.51 2.40
CA ALA A 444 -27.94 19.34 1.77
C ALA A 444 -28.18 19.53 0.26
N LYS A 445 -28.55 20.74 -0.17
CA LYS A 445 -28.80 21.06 -1.58
C LYS A 445 -27.53 21.31 -2.40
N ASN A 446 -26.43 21.76 -1.78
CA ASN A 446 -25.30 22.34 -2.54
C ASN A 446 -23.95 21.66 -2.31
N ALA A 447 -23.73 20.91 -1.23
CA ALA A 447 -22.41 20.36 -0.90
C ALA A 447 -21.79 19.53 -2.04
N HIS A 448 -22.62 18.75 -2.75
CA HIS A 448 -22.18 17.88 -3.84
C HIS A 448 -21.54 18.63 -5.01
N LYS A 449 -21.95 19.89 -5.26
CA LYS A 449 -21.37 20.76 -6.31
C LYS A 449 -19.90 21.06 -6.06
N TYR A 450 -19.48 20.95 -4.80
CA TYR A 450 -18.12 21.18 -4.34
C TYR A 450 -17.40 19.88 -3.98
N GLY A 451 -17.93 18.71 -4.36
CA GLY A 451 -17.27 17.43 -4.09
C GLY A 451 -17.45 16.91 -2.66
N PHE A 452 -18.39 17.48 -1.89
CA PHE A 452 -18.72 17.02 -0.54
C PHE A 452 -20.08 16.31 -0.50
N ILE A 453 -20.17 15.28 0.32
CA ILE A 453 -21.43 14.60 0.65
C ILE A 453 -21.73 14.78 2.13
N ILE A 454 -23.02 14.77 2.49
CA ILE A 454 -23.42 14.47 3.88
C ILE A 454 -23.16 12.98 4.08
N ARG A 455 -22.13 12.66 4.88
CA ARG A 455 -21.59 11.30 4.95
C ARG A 455 -22.56 10.29 5.55
N TYR A 456 -23.35 10.73 6.52
CA TYR A 456 -24.31 9.92 7.26
C TYR A 456 -25.72 10.49 7.04
N PRO A 457 -26.41 10.12 5.95
CA PRO A 457 -27.74 10.63 5.63
C PRO A 457 -28.85 9.93 6.44
N LYS A 458 -29.98 10.64 6.62
CA LYS A 458 -31.12 10.18 7.42
C LYS A 458 -31.74 8.90 6.86
N GLY A 459 -32.02 7.92 7.70
CA GLY A 459 -32.65 6.66 7.30
C GLY A 459 -31.71 5.67 6.61
N LYS A 460 -30.39 5.91 6.65
CA LYS A 460 -29.35 5.04 6.07
C LYS A 460 -28.39 4.48 7.11
N GLU A 461 -28.75 4.50 8.39
CA GLU A 461 -27.94 4.08 9.53
C GLU A 461 -27.57 2.58 9.43
N ASN A 462 -28.45 1.77 8.86
CA ASN A 462 -28.18 0.35 8.59
C ASN A 462 -27.10 0.13 7.52
N GLU A 463 -26.88 1.10 6.64
CA GLU A 463 -25.85 1.06 5.60
C GLU A 463 -24.52 1.64 6.11
N THR A 464 -24.57 2.79 6.79
CA THR A 464 -23.36 3.53 7.23
C THR A 464 -22.83 3.08 8.59
N GLY A 465 -23.71 2.57 9.46
CA GLY A 465 -23.42 2.22 10.85
C GLY A 465 -23.36 3.41 11.81
N TYR A 466 -23.65 4.63 11.36
CA TYR A 466 -23.67 5.86 12.17
C TYR A 466 -25.04 6.52 12.11
N ALA A 467 -25.39 7.27 13.16
CA ALA A 467 -26.60 8.07 13.22
C ALA A 467 -26.57 9.18 12.16
N TYR A 468 -27.73 9.79 11.91
CA TYR A 468 -27.82 10.93 11.00
C TYR A 468 -26.98 12.12 11.49
N GLU A 469 -26.05 12.59 10.67
CA GLU A 469 -25.19 13.74 10.99
C GLU A 469 -25.25 14.76 9.82
N PRO A 470 -26.24 15.67 9.79
CA PRO A 470 -26.40 16.65 8.71
C PRO A 470 -25.22 17.62 8.57
N TRP A 471 -24.36 17.70 9.57
CA TRP A 471 -23.17 18.55 9.61
C TRP A 471 -21.91 17.87 9.06
N HIS A 472 -21.86 16.53 8.98
CA HIS A 472 -20.64 15.80 8.71
C HIS A 472 -20.38 15.70 7.20
N LEU A 473 -19.51 16.58 6.70
CA LEU A 473 -19.18 16.65 5.28
C LEU A 473 -17.93 15.82 4.97
N ARG A 474 -18.05 14.93 3.98
CA ARG A 474 -16.93 14.12 3.47
C ARG A 474 -16.59 14.52 2.04
N TYR A 475 -15.35 14.90 1.80
CA TYR A 475 -14.82 15.11 0.45
C TYR A 475 -14.60 13.76 -0.24
N VAL A 476 -15.18 13.63 -1.44
CA VAL A 476 -15.07 12.45 -2.32
C VAL A 476 -14.70 12.84 -3.75
N GLY A 477 -14.51 14.14 -4.04
CA GLY A 477 -14.36 14.65 -5.40
C GLY A 477 -15.72 14.99 -6.04
N LYS A 478 -15.71 15.90 -7.02
CA LYS A 478 -16.95 16.48 -7.61
C LYS A 478 -17.81 15.45 -8.32
N ASP A 479 -17.20 14.57 -9.11
CA ASP A 479 -17.94 13.57 -9.90
C ASP A 479 -18.61 12.53 -8.99
N ALA A 480 -17.85 11.98 -8.03
CA ALA A 480 -18.37 11.04 -7.04
C ALA A 480 -19.48 11.69 -6.19
N ALA A 481 -19.29 12.91 -5.70
CA ALA A 481 -20.29 13.58 -4.89
C ALA A 481 -21.58 13.85 -5.67
N LYS A 482 -21.47 14.26 -6.94
CA LYS A 482 -22.61 14.46 -7.84
C LYS A 482 -23.38 13.16 -8.06
N GLU A 483 -22.67 12.07 -8.32
CA GLU A 483 -23.30 10.75 -8.53
C GLU A 483 -24.02 10.28 -7.27
N ILE A 484 -23.34 10.30 -6.12
CA ILE A 484 -23.89 9.90 -4.81
C ILE A 484 -25.16 10.69 -4.50
N TYR A 485 -25.12 12.01 -4.70
CA TYR A 485 -26.27 12.90 -4.50
C TYR A 485 -27.42 12.58 -5.45
N SER A 486 -27.15 12.49 -6.75
CA SER A 486 -28.19 12.27 -7.78
C SER A 486 -28.89 10.92 -7.65
N LYS A 487 -28.16 9.88 -7.23
CA LYS A 487 -28.70 8.53 -7.05
C LYS A 487 -29.26 8.28 -5.64
N ASN A 488 -29.10 9.23 -4.72
CA ASN A 488 -29.48 9.11 -3.31
C ASN A 488 -28.92 7.80 -2.66
N ILE A 489 -27.64 7.51 -2.93
CA ILE A 489 -26.94 6.34 -2.40
C ILE A 489 -25.97 6.73 -1.27
N THR A 490 -25.53 5.75 -0.49
CA THR A 490 -24.48 5.95 0.52
C THR A 490 -23.09 5.83 -0.12
N PHE A 491 -22.08 6.36 0.57
CA PHE A 491 -20.69 6.20 0.15
C PHE A 491 -20.28 4.71 0.12
N GLU A 492 -20.80 3.90 1.05
CA GLU A 492 -20.64 2.45 1.08
C GLU A 492 -21.14 1.75 -0.18
N LYS A 493 -22.21 2.25 -0.80
CA LYS A 493 -22.73 1.71 -2.07
C LYS A 493 -21.92 2.19 -3.26
N TYR A 494 -21.40 3.42 -3.22
CA TYR A 494 -20.60 3.99 -4.30
C TYR A 494 -19.23 3.31 -4.47
N VAL A 495 -18.57 2.96 -3.37
CA VAL A 495 -17.22 2.37 -3.38
C VAL A 495 -17.20 0.83 -3.49
N LYS A 496 -18.37 0.20 -3.65
CA LYS A 496 -18.51 -1.25 -3.89
C LYS A 496 -18.70 -1.52 -5.38
#